data_AF-A0A379UVS3-F1
#
_entry.id   AF-A0A379UVS3-F1
#
_cell.length_a   1.000
_cell.length_b   1.000
_cell.length_c   1.000
_cell.angle_alpha   90.00
_cell.angle_beta   90.00
_cell.angle_gamma   90.00
#
_symmetry.space_group_name_H-M   'P 1'
#
loop_
_entity.id
_entity.type
_entity.pdbx_description
1 polymer ?
#
loop_
_entity_poly.entity_id
_entity_poly.type
_entity_poly.pdbx_seq_one_letter_code
_entity_poly.pdbx_strand_id
1 'polypeptide(L)' 'MVLTVEPGLYIAPDADVPEAYRGIGVRIEDDIVITETGNENLTAGVVKKADDIEALMAAARQQ' A
#
# COMPACT_ATOMS: atom_id res chain seq x y z
N MET A 1 0.51 -17.90 -13.84
CA MET A 1 0.99 -17.93 -12.43
C MET A 1 0.26 -16.83 -11.67
N VAL A 2 -0.04 -17.02 -10.38
CA VAL A 2 -0.64 -15.98 -9.52
C VAL A 2 0.31 -15.75 -8.35
N LEU A 3 0.56 -14.49 -7.99
CA LEU A 3 1.47 -14.09 -6.91
C LEU A 3 1.10 -12.73 -6.32
N THR A 4 1.63 -12.43 -5.12
CA THR A 4 1.54 -11.14 -4.44
C THR A 4 2.64 -10.19 -4.90
N VAL A 5 2.35 -8.88 -4.89
CA VAL A 5 3.34 -7.80 -5.04
C VAL A 5 3.23 -6.90 -3.83
N GLU A 6 4.14 -7.07 -2.87
CA GLU A 6 3.94 -6.60 -1.49
C GLU A 6 5.13 -5.80 -0.89
N PRO A 7 5.61 -4.72 -1.53
CA PRO A 7 6.70 -3.91 -0.97
C PRO A 7 6.31 -3.29 0.39
N GLY A 8 7.26 -3.31 1.34
CA GLY A 8 7.09 -2.69 2.65
C GLY A 8 8.37 -2.07 3.21
N LEU A 9 8.21 -1.03 4.01
CA LEU A 9 9.25 -0.37 4.79
C LEU A 9 8.84 -0.36 6.27
N TYR A 10 9.78 -0.73 7.13
CA TYR A 10 9.58 -0.82 8.56
C TYR A 10 10.74 -0.13 9.26
N ILE A 11 10.45 0.98 9.93
CA ILE A 11 11.44 1.77 10.67
C ILE A 11 11.23 1.50 12.15
N ALA A 12 12.22 0.87 12.78
CA ALA A 12 12.15 0.56 14.20
C ALA A 12 11.97 1.84 15.05
N PRO A 13 11.28 1.76 16.21
CA PRO A 13 11.10 2.92 17.09
C PRO A 13 12.41 3.57 17.56
N ASP A 14 13.50 2.79 17.61
CA ASP A 14 14.84 3.18 18.05
C ASP A 14 15.85 3.32 16.90
N ALA A 15 15.39 3.33 15.64
CA ALA A 15 16.27 3.45 14.48
C ALA A 15 17.02 4.79 14.42
N ASP A 16 18.28 4.74 13.99
CA ASP A 16 19.14 5.92 13.78
C ASP A 16 18.80 6.68 12.48
N VAL A 17 17.61 7.28 12.48
CA VAL A 17 17.02 8.09 11.41
C VAL A 17 16.33 9.32 12.03
N PRO A 18 15.92 10.32 11.22
CA PRO A 18 15.12 11.43 11.73
C PRO A 18 13.90 10.95 12.52
N GLU A 19 13.63 11.59 13.66
CA GLU A 19 12.59 11.19 14.62
C GLU A 19 11.21 11.01 13.98
N ALA A 20 10.88 11.86 13.01
CA ALA A 20 9.61 11.83 12.28
C ALA A 20 9.32 10.49 11.55
N TYR A 21 10.34 9.66 11.30
CA TYR A 21 10.17 8.38 10.61
C TYR A 21 10.16 7.17 11.56
N ARG A 22 10.54 7.35 12.82
CA ARG A 22 10.68 6.24 13.77
C ARG A 22 9.32 5.61 14.08
N GLY A 23 9.27 4.28 14.16
CA GLY A 23 8.05 3.53 14.46
C GLY A 23 7.04 3.47 13.32
N ILE A 24 7.38 3.97 12.13
CA ILE A 24 6.51 3.86 10.95
C ILE A 24 6.75 2.51 10.27
N GLY A 25 5.67 1.75 10.10
CA GLY A 25 5.64 0.53 9.30
C GLY A 25 4.53 0.60 8.26
N VAL A 26 4.86 0.45 6.99
CA VAL A 26 3.91 0.49 5.87
C VAL A 26 4.23 -0.61 4.87
N ARG A 27 3.20 -1.32 4.42
CA ARG A 27 3.24 -2.27 3.30
C ARG A 27 2.03 -2.04 2.41
N ILE A 28 2.23 -2.06 1.10
CA ILE A 28 1.16 -2.01 0.11
C ILE A 28 1.25 -3.30 -0.69
N GLU A 29 0.12 -3.99 -0.85
CA GLU A 29 0.08 -5.33 -1.43
C GLU A 29 -1.07 -5.44 -2.45
N ASP A 30 -0.77 -6.04 -3.59
CA ASP A 30 -1.75 -6.45 -4.60
C ASP A 30 -1.51 -7.90 -5.04
N ASP A 31 -2.57 -8.57 -5.46
CA ASP A 31 -2.50 -9.88 -6.13
C ASP A 31 -2.49 -9.69 -7.64
N ILE A 32 -1.52 -10.32 -8.32
CA ILE A 32 -1.40 -10.28 -9.77
C ILE A 32 -1.43 -11.68 -10.38
N VAL A 33 -2.01 -11.78 -11.58
CA VAL A 33 -1.88 -12.94 -12.47
C VAL A 33 -0.98 -12.59 -13.64
N ILE A 34 0.01 -13.42 -13.93
CA ILE A 34 0.86 -13.29 -15.11
C ILE A 34 0.07 -13.71 -16.35
N THR A 35 0.07 -12.85 -17.38
CA THR A 35 -0.56 -13.05 -18.68
C THR A 35 0.51 -13.14 -19.78
N GLU A 36 0.11 -13.46 -21.02
CA GLU A 36 1.05 -13.56 -22.16
C GLU A 36 1.81 -12.26 -22.46
N THR A 37 1.23 -11.10 -22.11
CA THR A 37 1.79 -9.78 -22.44
C THR A 37 2.23 -8.99 -21.20
N GLY A 38 2.08 -9.54 -19.99
CA GLY A 38 2.39 -8.84 -18.75
C GLY A 38 1.71 -9.45 -17.53
N ASN A 39 0.97 -8.63 -16.77
CA ASN A 39 0.17 -9.06 -15.64
C ASN A 39 -1.17 -8.30 -15.56
N GLU A 40 -2.15 -8.90 -14.91
CA GLU A 40 -3.41 -8.27 -14.51
C GLU A 40 -3.48 -8.17 -12.99
N ASN A 41 -3.89 -7.02 -12.48
CA ASN A 41 -4.03 -6.74 -11.05
C ASN A 41 -5.46 -7.08 -10.59
N LEU A 42 -5.58 -8.14 -9.79
CA LEU A 42 -6.84 -8.71 -9.35
C LEU A 42 -7.46 -7.93 -8.18
N THR A 43 -6.67 -7.12 -7.47
CA THR A 43 -7.05 -6.38 -6.26
C THR A 43 -7.11 -4.87 -6.46
N ALA A 44 -7.05 -4.40 -7.71
CA ALA A 44 -7.05 -2.98 -8.05
C ALA A 44 -8.29 -2.18 -7.59
N GLY A 45 -9.36 -2.86 -7.16
CA GLY A 45 -10.60 -2.23 -6.72
C GLY A 45 -10.51 -1.43 -5.41
N VAL A 46 -9.52 -1.73 -4.55
CA VAL A 46 -9.24 -0.90 -3.36
C VAL A 46 -8.21 0.18 -3.68
N VAL A 47 -8.49 1.42 -3.29
CA VAL A 47 -7.60 2.56 -3.49
C VAL A 47 -6.34 2.44 -2.63
N LYS A 48 -5.20 2.84 -3.20
CA LYS A 48 -3.88 2.71 -2.56
C LYS A 48 -2.97 3.93 -2.77
N LYS A 49 -3.39 4.91 -3.58
CA LYS A 49 -2.70 6.21 -3.63
C LYS A 49 -3.10 7.02 -2.41
N ALA A 50 -2.16 7.79 -1.86
CA ALA A 50 -2.38 8.60 -0.66
C ALA A 50 -3.61 9.52 -0.81
N ASP A 51 -3.67 10.31 -1.88
CA ASP A 51 -4.79 11.24 -2.14
C ASP A 51 -6.15 10.51 -2.23
N ASP A 52 -6.20 9.33 -2.88
CA ASP A 52 -7.43 8.56 -3.03
C ASP A 52 -7.90 7.97 -1.69
N ILE A 53 -6.94 7.53 -0.85
CA ILE A 53 -7.23 7.08 0.53
C ILE A 53 -7.78 8.23 1.36
N GLU A 54 -7.13 9.39 1.33
CA GLU A 54 -7.58 10.58 2.06
C GLU A 54 -8.98 11.02 1.64
N ALA A 55 -9.26 11.05 0.33
CA ALA A 55 -10.56 11.38 -0.22
C ALA A 55 -11.64 10.39 0.25
N LEU A 56 -11.37 9.08 0.18
CA LEU A 56 -12.28 8.04 0.63
C LEU A 56 -12.59 8.16 2.13
N MET A 57 -11.56 8.36 2.97
CA MET A 57 -11.72 8.53 4.41
C MET A 57 -12.50 9.80 4.77
N ALA A 58 -12.24 10.91 4.07
CA ALA A 58 -12.96 12.16 4.28
C ALA A 58 -14.45 12.02 3.94
N ALA A 59 -14.78 11.38 2.81
CA ALA A 59 -16.16 11.13 2.40
C ALA A 59 -16.90 10.23 3.40
N ALA A 60 -16.26 9.18 3.89
CA ALA A 60 -16.86 8.26 4.86
C ALA A 60 -17.14 8.92 6.23
N ARG A 61 -16.34 9.90 6.64
CA ARG A 61 -16.52 10.63 7.92
C ARG A 61 -17.66 11.66 7.90
N GLN A 62 -18.20 11.99 6.72
CA GLN A 62 -19.26 12.98 6.54
C GLN A 62 -20.66 12.36 6.53
N GLN A 63 -20.76 11.04 6.60
CA GLN A 63 -22.01 10.27 6.70
C GLN A 63 -22.35 10.02 8.16
#